data_AF-A0A7Z7J9H2-F1
#
_entry.id   AF-A0A7Z7J9H2-F1
#
_cell.length_a   1.000
_cell.length_b   1.000
_cell.length_c   1.000
_cell.angle_alpha   90.00
_cell.angle_beta   90.00
_cell.angle_gamma   90.00
#
_symmetry.space_group_name_H-M   'P 1'
#
loop_
_entity.id
_entity.type
_entity.pdbx_description
1 polymer ?
#
loop_
_entity_poly.entity_id
_entity_poly.type
_entity_poly.pdbx_seq_one_letter_code
_entity_poly.pdbx_strand_id
1 'polypeptide(L)'
;MSERTTSRVIPRPEPHDSIPLLTEVVELPDASTAAPAQADDGVIDTFGMDDAGLVMQVGDTGDAALDDALVPAPSAAQTDAGDDDLRAVRTELLSRVMMRFRTEWPQVVAAHTEATLQSRLPQLAAQLASELTQSLEARLVEWLDATLEEMEKVPGAD
;
A
#
# COMPACT_ATOMS: atom_id res chain seq x y z
N MET A 1 -6.36 22.76 45.50
CA MET A 1 -6.20 22.48 44.06
C MET A 1 -5.75 21.03 43.97
N SER A 2 -6.69 20.08 43.84
CA SER A 2 -6.38 18.64 43.87
C SER A 2 -6.54 18.06 42.48
N GLU A 3 -5.44 17.53 41.95
CA GLU A 3 -5.33 16.92 40.63
C GLU A 3 -6.13 15.62 40.60
N ARG A 4 -7.11 15.51 39.70
CA ARG A 4 -7.83 14.27 39.39
C ARG A 4 -7.07 13.53 38.29
N THR A 5 -6.19 12.61 38.69
CA THR A 5 -5.66 11.58 37.79
C THR A 5 -6.78 10.61 37.41
N THR A 6 -7.29 10.70 36.19
CA THR A 6 -8.27 9.77 35.65
C THR A 6 -7.57 8.51 35.15
N SER A 7 -7.40 7.54 36.06
CA SER A 7 -6.91 6.19 35.72
C SER A 7 -7.91 5.53 34.77
N ARG A 8 -7.50 5.32 33.51
CA ARG A 8 -8.29 4.56 32.54
C ARG A 8 -8.18 3.08 32.89
N VAL A 9 -9.25 2.53 33.46
CA VAL A 9 -9.42 1.10 33.71
C VAL A 9 -9.46 0.38 32.36
N ILE A 10 -8.44 -0.43 32.06
CA ILE A 10 -8.45 -1.36 30.92
C ILE A 10 -9.32 -2.55 31.34
N PRO A 11 -10.47 -2.82 30.69
CA PRO A 11 -11.25 -4.02 30.96
C PRO A 11 -10.37 -5.25 30.71
N ARG A 12 -10.30 -6.16 31.69
CA ARG A 12 -9.67 -7.46 31.48
C ARG A 12 -10.54 -8.24 30.50
N PRO A 13 -9.99 -8.81 29.42
CA PRO A 13 -10.76 -9.69 28.55
C PRO A 13 -11.32 -10.85 29.38
N GLU A 14 -12.64 -10.96 29.42
CA GLU A 14 -13.35 -12.09 30.03
C GLU A 14 -12.99 -13.36 29.23
N PRO A 15 -12.99 -14.55 29.85
CA PRO A 15 -12.58 -15.81 29.20
C PRO A 15 -13.40 -16.20 27.95
N HIS A 16 -14.46 -15.46 27.63
CA HIS A 16 -15.30 -15.65 26.44
C HIS A 16 -14.99 -14.65 25.31
N ASP A 17 -14.04 -13.73 25.48
CA ASP A 17 -13.63 -12.76 24.46
C ASP A 17 -12.54 -13.33 23.53
N SER A 18 -12.71 -14.61 23.17
CA SER A 18 -11.82 -15.33 22.26
C SER A 18 -12.31 -15.13 20.83
N ILE A 19 -11.56 -14.35 20.04
CA ILE A 19 -11.70 -14.32 18.58
C ILE A 19 -11.48 -15.76 18.08
N PRO A 20 -12.44 -16.40 17.40
CA PRO A 20 -12.20 -17.73 16.85
C PRO A 20 -11.16 -17.61 15.73
N LEU A 21 -9.93 -18.02 16.03
CA LEU A 21 -8.91 -18.27 15.02
C LEU A 21 -9.40 -19.44 14.18
N LEU A 22 -9.87 -19.17 12.96
CA LEU A 22 -10.18 -20.18 11.97
C LEU A 22 -8.87 -20.81 11.48
N THR A 23 -8.26 -21.66 12.31
CA THR A 23 -7.16 -22.55 11.93
C THR A 23 -7.74 -23.80 11.29
N GLU A 24 -8.49 -23.64 10.20
CA GLU A 24 -8.73 -24.77 9.31
C GLU A 24 -7.49 -24.92 8.45
N VAL A 25 -6.61 -25.83 8.87
CA VAL A 25 -5.52 -26.35 8.04
C VAL A 25 -6.17 -27.28 7.04
N VAL A 26 -6.24 -26.87 5.77
CA VAL A 26 -6.64 -27.76 4.69
C VAL A 26 -5.49 -28.76 4.49
N GLU A 27 -5.72 -30.01 4.89
CA GLU A 27 -4.77 -31.11 4.70
C GLU A 27 -4.81 -31.55 3.23
N LEU A 28 -3.81 -31.11 2.45
CA LEU A 28 -3.58 -31.61 1.09
C LEU A 28 -2.98 -33.03 1.20
N PRO A 29 -3.41 -34.02 0.39
CA PRO A 29 -2.92 -35.39 0.50
C PRO A 29 -1.40 -35.49 0.22
N ASP A 30 -0.70 -36.14 1.15
CA ASP A 30 0.75 -36.39 1.14
C ASP A 30 1.23 -37.12 -0.12
N ALA A 31 2.03 -36.44 -0.94
CA ALA A 31 2.97 -37.11 -1.82
C ALA A 31 4.17 -37.57 -0.96
N SER A 32 4.24 -38.86 -0.66
CA SER A 32 5.30 -39.48 0.13
C SER A 32 6.70 -39.13 -0.38
N THR A 33 7.51 -38.41 0.42
CA THR A 33 8.98 -38.59 0.41
C THR A 33 9.59 -38.19 1.77
N ALA A 34 10.18 -39.20 2.42
CA ALA A 34 10.99 -39.26 3.64
C ALA A 34 11.54 -37.96 4.29
N ALA A 35 11.32 -37.84 5.60
CA ALA A 35 12.23 -37.17 6.53
C ALA A 35 13.29 -38.17 7.05
N PRO A 36 14.46 -37.69 7.51
CA PRO A 36 14.58 -37.56 8.97
C PRO A 36 15.36 -36.34 9.49
N ALA A 37 14.95 -35.94 10.70
CA ALA A 37 15.74 -35.51 11.86
C ALA A 37 16.51 -34.16 11.90
N GLN A 38 16.04 -33.38 12.88
CA GLN A 38 16.77 -32.57 13.86
C GLN A 38 17.33 -31.18 13.48
N ALA A 39 17.06 -30.28 14.42
CA ALA A 39 17.34 -28.86 14.44
C ALA A 39 18.84 -28.55 14.42
N ASP A 40 19.18 -27.48 13.69
CA ASP A 40 20.23 -26.56 14.11
C ASP A 40 19.77 -25.12 13.82
N ASP A 41 20.04 -24.26 14.79
CA ASP A 41 19.89 -22.81 14.79
C ASP A 41 20.76 -22.21 13.68
N GLY A 42 20.16 -21.97 12.52
CA GLY A 42 20.84 -21.48 11.33
C GLY A 42 20.12 -20.25 10.79
N VAL A 43 20.59 -19.07 11.20
CA VAL A 43 20.31 -17.82 10.49
C VAL A 43 20.59 -18.06 9.00
N ILE A 44 19.58 -17.94 8.16
CA ILE A 44 19.74 -18.01 6.71
C ILE A 44 20.50 -16.74 6.30
N ASP A 45 21.80 -16.88 6.07
CA ASP A 45 22.62 -15.82 5.51
C ASP A 45 22.22 -15.60 4.04
N THR A 46 21.61 -14.45 3.77
CA THR A 46 21.16 -14.04 2.42
C THR A 46 22.17 -13.14 1.72
N PHE A 47 23.32 -12.86 2.35
CA PHE A 47 24.39 -12.07 1.74
C PHE A 47 25.17 -12.92 0.72
N GLY A 48 24.65 -12.99 -0.50
CA GLY A 48 25.33 -13.63 -1.64
C GLY A 48 24.46 -14.54 -2.49
N MET A 49 23.14 -14.50 -2.37
CA MET A 49 22.26 -15.22 -3.27
C MET A 49 22.19 -14.47 -4.61
N ASP A 50 22.60 -15.13 -5.69
CA ASP A 50 22.56 -14.57 -7.05
C ASP A 50 21.12 -14.14 -7.41
N ASP A 51 20.97 -13.02 -8.13
CA ASP A 51 19.71 -12.36 -8.53
C ASP A 51 18.79 -13.20 -9.45
N ALA A 52 18.99 -14.52 -9.54
CA ALA A 52 18.14 -15.44 -10.28
C ALA A 52 16.77 -15.70 -9.63
N GLY A 53 16.46 -15.02 -8.52
CA GLY A 53 15.18 -15.10 -7.81
C GLY A 53 14.24 -13.92 -8.04
N LEU A 54 14.64 -12.89 -8.80
CA LEU A 54 13.73 -11.81 -9.18
C LEU A 54 12.85 -12.27 -10.35
N VAL A 55 11.63 -12.72 -10.05
CA VAL A 55 10.59 -12.93 -11.07
C VAL A 55 10.17 -11.57 -11.62
N MET A 56 10.95 -11.07 -12.58
CA MET A 56 10.66 -9.90 -13.38
C MET A 56 10.22 -10.32 -14.79
N GLN A 57 9.17 -11.14 -14.87
CA GLN A 57 8.26 -11.23 -16.01
C GLN A 57 7.23 -12.33 -15.76
N VAL A 58 6.01 -11.93 -15.39
CA VAL A 58 4.81 -12.73 -15.68
C VAL A 58 4.26 -12.14 -16.97
N GLY A 59 4.88 -12.53 -18.08
CA GLY A 59 4.53 -12.12 -19.43
C GLY A 59 4.62 -13.35 -20.32
N ASP A 60 3.45 -13.87 -20.68
CA ASP A 60 3.14 -14.60 -21.91
C ASP A 60 4.26 -15.47 -22.50
N THR A 61 4.40 -16.71 -22.01
CA THR A 61 5.14 -17.75 -22.75
C THR A 61 4.16 -18.53 -23.61
N GLY A 62 3.66 -17.86 -24.65
CA GLY A 62 2.65 -18.38 -25.56
C GLY A 62 3.06 -18.35 -27.04
N ASP A 63 4.35 -18.35 -27.39
CA ASP A 63 4.75 -18.59 -28.79
C ASP A 63 6.19 -19.13 -28.90
N ALA A 64 6.35 -20.42 -28.62
CA ALA A 64 7.48 -21.17 -29.15
C ALA A 64 7.06 -21.72 -30.51
N ALA A 65 7.53 -21.07 -31.56
CA ALA A 65 7.43 -21.49 -32.94
C ALA A 65 7.74 -23.00 -33.10
N LEU A 66 6.68 -23.79 -33.18
CA LEU A 66 6.69 -25.11 -33.80
C LEU A 66 5.68 -25.04 -34.94
N ASP A 67 6.25 -24.81 -36.11
CA ASP A 67 5.58 -24.92 -37.40
C ASP A 67 5.01 -26.34 -37.57
N ASP A 68 3.84 -26.41 -38.21
CA ASP A 68 3.16 -27.61 -38.72
C ASP A 68 2.27 -28.44 -37.75
N ALA A 69 1.08 -27.89 -37.43
CA ALA A 69 -0.17 -28.65 -37.54
C ALA A 69 -1.37 -27.71 -37.49
N LEU A 70 -2.09 -27.65 -38.61
CA LEU A 70 -3.35 -26.94 -38.80
C LEU A 70 -4.46 -27.45 -37.85
N VAL A 71 -4.53 -26.93 -36.62
CA VAL A 71 -5.69 -27.09 -35.74
C VAL A 71 -6.44 -25.76 -35.74
N PRO A 72 -7.73 -25.70 -36.12
CA PRO A 72 -8.49 -24.46 -36.03
C PRO A 72 -8.61 -24.12 -34.54
N ALA A 73 -7.97 -23.03 -34.12
CA ALA A 73 -8.12 -22.49 -32.77
C ALA A 73 -9.63 -22.29 -32.49
N PRO A 74 -10.18 -22.86 -31.40
CA PRO A 74 -11.55 -22.55 -31.02
C PRO A 74 -11.59 -21.09 -30.58
N SER A 75 -12.23 -20.27 -31.40
CA SER A 75 -12.78 -18.93 -31.13
C SER A 75 -12.29 -18.26 -29.82
N ALA A 76 -11.24 -17.45 -29.92
CA ALA A 76 -10.76 -16.54 -28.87
C ALA A 76 -11.79 -15.46 -28.44
N ALA A 77 -12.99 -15.45 -29.05
CA ALA A 77 -14.07 -14.52 -28.73
C ALA A 77 -14.93 -14.94 -27.53
N GLN A 78 -14.82 -16.18 -27.02
CA GLN A 78 -15.62 -16.65 -25.88
C GLN A 78 -14.98 -16.37 -24.51
N THR A 79 -13.67 -16.18 -24.44
CA THR A 79 -12.93 -15.90 -23.20
C THR A 79 -13.08 -14.44 -22.73
N ASP A 80 -13.14 -13.48 -23.65
CA ASP A 80 -13.14 -12.04 -23.31
C ASP A 80 -14.46 -11.61 -22.64
N ALA A 81 -15.59 -12.14 -23.10
CA ALA A 81 -16.90 -11.88 -22.49
C ALA A 81 -17.05 -12.52 -21.10
N GLY A 82 -16.48 -13.72 -20.89
CA GLY A 82 -16.49 -14.39 -19.59
C GLY A 82 -15.59 -13.70 -18.56
N ASP A 83 -14.44 -13.18 -18.99
CA ASP A 83 -13.53 -12.43 -18.12
C ASP A 83 -14.10 -11.08 -17.68
N ASP A 84 -14.82 -10.39 -18.56
CA ASP A 84 -15.52 -9.16 -18.21
C ASP A 84 -16.66 -9.40 -17.20
N ASP A 85 -17.43 -10.47 -17.37
CA ASP A 85 -18.45 -10.86 -16.40
C ASP A 85 -17.83 -11.21 -15.04
N LEU A 86 -16.69 -11.90 -15.01
CA LEU A 86 -15.96 -12.20 -13.78
C LEU A 86 -15.41 -10.94 -13.10
N ARG A 87 -14.90 -9.97 -13.86
CA ARG A 87 -14.47 -8.66 -13.32
C ARG A 87 -15.65 -7.89 -12.76
N ALA A 88 -16.81 -7.91 -13.43
CA ALA A 88 -18.03 -7.27 -12.97
C ALA A 88 -18.51 -7.87 -11.64
N VAL A 89 -18.60 -9.20 -11.55
CA VAL A 89 -19.00 -9.91 -10.33
C VAL A 89 -18.01 -9.65 -9.19
N ARG A 90 -16.70 -9.67 -9.47
CA ARG A 90 -15.66 -9.34 -8.48
C ARG A 90 -15.85 -7.92 -7.94
N THR A 91 -16.13 -6.96 -8.82
CA THR A 91 -16.30 -5.55 -8.44
C THR A 91 -17.57 -5.36 -7.60
N GLU A 92 -18.67 -6.03 -7.95
CA GLU A 92 -19.90 -6.02 -7.16
C GLU A 92 -19.68 -6.64 -5.77
N LEU A 93 -19.02 -7.80 -5.71
CA LEU A 93 -18.69 -8.48 -4.44
C LEU A 93 -17.81 -7.60 -3.57
N LEU A 94 -16.74 -7.01 -4.13
CA LEU A 94 -15.86 -6.11 -3.40
C LEU A 94 -16.64 -4.91 -2.86
N SER A 95 -17.49 -4.29 -3.68
CA SER A 95 -18.34 -3.17 -3.26
C SER A 95 -19.26 -3.55 -2.10
N ARG A 96 -19.92 -4.72 -2.19
CA ARG A 96 -20.82 -5.22 -1.14
C ARG A 96 -20.06 -5.57 0.15
N VAL A 97 -18.90 -6.21 0.05
CA VAL A 97 -18.02 -6.53 1.18
C VAL A 97 -17.51 -5.25 1.84
N MET A 98 -16.99 -4.29 1.06
CA MET A 98 -16.50 -3.02 1.58
C MET A 98 -17.61 -2.21 2.26
N MET A 99 -18.81 -2.20 1.69
CA MET A 99 -19.95 -1.52 2.30
C MET A 99 -20.34 -2.18 3.63
N ARG A 100 -20.42 -3.51 3.66
CA ARG A 100 -20.76 -4.27 4.87
C ARG A 100 -19.68 -4.12 5.96
N PHE A 101 -18.41 -4.19 5.57
CA PHE A 101 -17.27 -3.95 6.47
C PHE A 101 -17.34 -2.56 7.11
N ARG A 102 -17.61 -1.52 6.30
CA ARG A 102 -17.73 -0.15 6.80
C ARG A 102 -18.89 0.03 7.79
N THR A 103 -19.99 -0.72 7.61
CA THR A 103 -21.15 -0.63 8.51
C THR A 103 -21.05 -1.48 9.76
N GLU A 104 -20.46 -2.68 9.66
CA GLU A 104 -20.36 -3.62 10.78
C GLU A 104 -19.13 -3.33 11.67
N TRP A 105 -18.11 -2.67 11.13
CA TRP A 105 -16.85 -2.38 11.84
C TRP A 105 -16.41 -0.91 11.72
N PRO A 106 -17.26 0.08 12.08
CA PRO A 106 -16.94 1.50 11.90
C PRO A 106 -15.68 1.95 12.68
N GLN A 107 -15.40 1.33 13.82
CA GLN A 107 -14.21 1.61 14.64
C GLN A 107 -12.90 1.24 13.94
N VAL A 108 -12.88 0.18 13.12
CA VAL A 108 -11.68 -0.24 12.38
C VAL A 108 -11.39 0.75 11.24
N VAL A 109 -12.44 1.20 10.55
CA VAL A 109 -12.33 2.24 9.54
C VAL A 109 -11.82 3.54 10.17
N ALA A 110 -12.38 3.96 11.31
CA ALA A 110 -11.93 5.15 12.03
C ALA A 110 -10.44 5.04 12.41
N ALA A 111 -10.02 3.93 13.03
CA ALA A 111 -8.63 3.71 13.40
C ALA A 111 -7.67 3.70 12.19
N HIS A 112 -8.07 3.06 11.08
CA HIS A 112 -7.26 3.04 9.87
C HIS A 112 -7.16 4.43 9.21
N THR A 113 -8.27 5.18 9.16
CA THR A 113 -8.25 6.56 8.65
C THR A 113 -7.41 7.46 9.53
N GLU A 114 -7.49 7.32 10.85
CA GLU A 114 -6.67 8.08 11.80
C GLU A 114 -5.18 7.75 11.62
N ALA A 115 -4.83 6.46 11.54
CA ALA A 115 -3.45 6.04 11.29
C ALA A 115 -2.92 6.57 9.94
N THR A 116 -3.76 6.56 8.91
CA THR A 116 -3.40 7.11 7.59
C THR A 116 -3.18 8.62 7.65
N LEU A 117 -4.06 9.35 8.35
CA LEU A 117 -3.91 10.79 8.55
C LEU A 117 -2.66 11.12 9.38
N GLN A 118 -2.41 10.40 10.47
CA GLN A 118 -1.21 10.57 11.30
C GLN A 118 0.08 10.31 10.51
N SER A 119 0.07 9.35 9.58
CA SER A 119 1.21 9.06 8.72
C SER A 119 1.48 10.16 7.67
N ARG A 120 0.41 10.69 7.05
CA ARG A 120 0.53 11.60 5.89
C ARG A 120 0.57 13.08 6.25
N LEU A 121 -0.12 13.48 7.30
CA LEU A 121 -0.27 14.89 7.67
C LEU A 121 1.07 15.59 7.97
N PRO A 122 2.03 14.98 8.70
CA PRO A 122 3.34 15.60 8.92
C PRO A 122 4.12 15.84 7.62
N GLN A 123 4.02 14.91 6.67
CA GLN A 123 4.72 14.98 5.38
C GLN A 123 4.16 16.13 4.53
N LEU A 124 2.83 16.21 4.40
CA LEU A 124 2.18 17.30 3.67
C LEU A 124 2.41 18.67 4.33
N ALA A 125 2.41 18.72 5.68
CA ALA A 125 2.68 19.95 6.42
C ALA A 125 4.12 20.45 6.20
N ALA A 126 5.10 19.54 6.20
CA ALA A 126 6.50 19.89 5.93
C ALA A 126 6.68 20.41 4.50
N GLN A 127 6.04 19.77 3.52
CA GLN A 127 6.07 20.22 2.13
C GLN A 127 5.41 21.60 1.96
N LEU A 128 4.25 21.84 2.57
CA LEU A 128 3.62 23.16 2.51
C LEU A 128 4.51 24.23 3.16
N ALA A 129 5.16 23.92 4.29
CA ALA A 129 6.05 24.85 4.97
C ALA A 129 7.28 25.19 4.11
N SER A 130 7.88 24.21 3.41
CA SER A 130 9.00 24.47 2.51
C SER A 130 8.60 25.34 1.32
N GLU A 131 7.47 25.04 0.68
CA GLU A 131 6.96 25.83 -0.46
C GLU A 131 6.64 27.28 -0.04
N LEU A 132 5.99 27.46 1.11
CA LEU A 132 5.70 28.80 1.63
C LEU A 132 6.98 29.57 1.94
N THR A 133 7.97 28.92 2.57
CA THR A 133 9.26 29.54 2.87
C THR A 133 9.96 29.98 1.59
N GLN A 134 10.08 29.08 0.61
CA GLN A 134 10.72 29.36 -0.67
C GLN A 134 10.01 30.48 -1.45
N SER A 135 8.67 30.47 -1.46
CA SER A 135 7.89 31.52 -2.12
C SER A 135 8.04 32.89 -1.47
N LEU A 136 8.11 32.94 -0.14
CA LEU A 136 8.33 34.17 0.63
C LEU A 136 9.75 34.69 0.43
N GLU A 137 10.76 33.82 0.47
CA GLU A 137 12.15 34.19 0.19
C GLU A 137 12.30 34.76 -1.21
N ALA A 138 11.77 34.07 -2.23
CA ALA A 138 11.84 34.55 -3.62
C ALA A 138 11.15 35.92 -3.77
N ARG A 139 9.97 36.09 -3.18
CA ARG A 139 9.22 37.34 -3.25
C ARG A 139 9.92 38.48 -2.52
N LEU A 140 10.53 38.19 -1.36
CA LEU A 140 11.29 39.16 -0.58
C LEU A 140 12.57 39.58 -1.30
N VAL A 141 13.29 38.63 -1.90
CA VAL A 141 14.49 38.94 -2.70
C VAL A 141 14.11 39.80 -3.90
N GLU A 142 13.09 39.43 -4.67
CA GLU A 142 12.60 40.23 -5.80
C GLU A 142 12.19 41.63 -5.36
N TRP A 143 11.47 41.76 -4.24
CA TRP A 143 11.06 43.05 -3.72
C TRP A 143 12.27 43.89 -3.25
N LEU A 144 13.21 43.27 -2.54
CA LEU A 144 14.43 43.93 -2.09
C LEU A 144 15.26 44.43 -3.29
N ASP A 145 15.44 43.60 -4.31
CA ASP A 145 16.15 43.96 -5.53
C ASP A 145 15.47 45.15 -6.23
N ALA A 146 14.15 45.11 -6.41
CA ALA A 146 13.40 46.22 -7.00
C ALA A 146 13.47 47.51 -6.18
N THR A 147 13.41 47.42 -4.84
CA THR A 147 13.54 48.61 -3.98
C THR A 147 14.95 49.18 -3.94
N LEU A 148 15.98 48.34 -4.00
CA LEU A 148 17.36 48.79 -4.11
C LEU A 148 17.60 49.49 -5.45
N GLU A 149 17.09 48.93 -6.54
CA GLU A 149 17.16 49.55 -7.87
C GLU A 149 16.43 50.91 -7.90
N GLU A 150 15.25 51.02 -7.28
CA GLU A 150 14.52 52.29 -7.15
C GLU A 150 15.31 53.34 -6.35
N MET A 151 15.98 52.93 -5.27
CA MET A 151 16.80 53.83 -4.46
C MET A 151 18.11 54.24 -5.15
N GLU A 152 18.71 53.35 -5.95
CA GLU A 152 19.91 53.63 -6.75
C GLU A 152 19.61 54.54 -7.94
N LYS A 153 18.37 54.54 -8.43
CA LYS A 153 17.91 55.44 -9.48
C LYS A 153 17.94 56.90 -8.97
N VAL A 154 19.06 57.58 -9.26
CA VAL A 154 19.25 58.99 -8.93
C VAL A 154 18.09 59.81 -9.52
N PRO A 155 17.40 60.63 -8.71
CA PRO A 155 16.29 61.45 -9.20
C PRO A 155 16.84 62.49 -10.20
N GLY A 156 16.60 62.27 -11.49
CA GLY A 156 16.94 63.21 -12.57
C GLY A 156 17.80 62.69 -13.72
N ALA A 157 18.08 61.38 -13.80
CA ALA A 157 18.68 60.77 -14.99
C ALA A 157 17.60 60.13 -15.87
N ASP A 158 16.99 60.95 -16.74
CA ASP A 158 16.36 60.47 -17.99
C ASP A 158 17.43 60.44 -19.11
#